data_AF-A0A0W1AWW7-F1
#
_entry.id   AF-A0A0W1AWW7-F1
#
_cell.length_a   1.000
_cell.length_b   1.000
_cell.length_c   1.000
_cell.angle_alpha   90.00
_cell.angle_beta   90.00
_cell.angle_gamma   90.00
#
_symmetry.space_group_name_H-M   'P 1'
#
loop_
_entity.id
_entity.type
_entity.pdbx_description
1 polymer ?
#
loop_
_entity_poly.entity_id
_entity_poly.type
_entity_poly.pdbx_seq_one_letter_code
_entity_poly.pdbx_strand_id
1 'polypeptide(L)'
;MDQFKGQHKLPEYWPTRSAELSEGFVHPPLDYEHELLEAIRLGDENRALEALHRINAMEAATLARYPLRSKKNAMIASCTLFTRAIIRGGVDPETAFQLSDTFIRAVEATTELEALHRYEYEMVLQFITVMRQQKENLHYSHIVNLSVYFIREHLFQDLNLSLISRHVGVHPSYLSDRFKRETGMPLTEFINRRRIEESQSILIHTNQSISEIALMFKFCSQSYYTQLFKKYTGLTPKQFRRDGGANTK
;
A
#
# COMPACT_ATOMS: atom_id res chain seq x y z
N MET A 1 13.99 2.25 57.79
CA MET A 1 14.29 3.18 56.68
C MET A 1 15.32 2.52 55.80
N ASP A 2 15.19 2.71 54.49
CA ASP A 2 16.11 2.33 53.42
C ASP A 2 15.98 0.90 52.83
N GLN A 3 14.99 0.73 51.94
CA GLN A 3 14.95 -0.31 50.90
C GLN A 3 14.40 0.25 49.58
N PHE A 4 14.96 1.34 49.05
CA PHE A 4 14.70 1.75 47.66
C PHE A 4 15.94 2.42 47.04
N LYS A 5 16.99 1.64 46.80
CA LYS A 5 18.04 1.98 45.82
C LYS A 5 18.11 0.89 44.76
N GLY A 6 17.07 0.83 43.92
CA GLY A 6 17.13 0.09 42.67
C GLY A 6 18.06 0.83 41.71
N GLN A 7 19.17 0.20 41.33
CA GLN A 7 20.00 0.65 40.23
C GLN A 7 19.14 0.66 38.95
N HIS A 8 18.64 1.83 38.54
CA HIS A 8 18.07 2.00 37.21
C HIS A 8 19.21 1.87 36.21
N LYS A 9 19.43 0.66 35.71
CA LYS A 9 20.35 0.41 34.60
C LYS A 9 19.81 1.18 33.38
N LEU A 10 20.61 2.10 32.85
CA LEU A 10 20.23 2.87 31.68
C LEU A 10 19.96 1.92 30.50
N PRO A 11 19.00 2.22 29.61
CA PRO A 11 18.75 1.42 28.43
C PRO A 11 19.99 1.28 27.53
N GLU A 12 20.13 0.15 26.84
CA GLU A 12 21.33 -0.16 26.03
C GLU A 12 21.60 0.85 24.90
N TYR A 13 20.61 1.63 24.46
CA TYR A 13 20.75 2.67 23.44
C TYR A 13 21.25 4.02 23.99
N TRP A 14 21.24 4.22 25.31
CA TRP A 14 21.57 5.51 25.93
C TRP A 14 22.98 6.02 25.62
N PRO A 15 24.04 5.18 25.57
CA PRO A 15 25.38 5.62 25.20
C PRO A 15 25.46 6.25 23.81
N THR A 16 24.81 5.64 22.81
CA THR A 16 24.77 6.16 21.43
C THR A 16 24.06 7.51 21.37
N ARG A 17 22.89 7.61 22.01
CA ARG A 17 22.13 8.87 22.09
C ARG A 17 22.91 9.99 22.77
N SER A 18 23.66 9.67 23.82
CA SER A 18 24.49 10.68 24.50
C SER A 18 25.66 11.16 23.64
N ALA A 19 26.26 10.28 22.83
CA ALA A 19 27.32 10.63 21.90
C ALA A 19 26.81 11.56 20.78
N GLU A 20 25.66 11.23 20.17
CA GLU A 20 25.01 12.05 19.14
C GLU A 20 24.67 13.47 19.64
N LEU A 21 24.18 13.58 20.88
CA LEU A 21 23.89 14.88 21.51
C LEU A 21 25.15 15.70 21.81
N SER A 22 26.26 15.05 22.15
CA SER A 22 27.55 15.73 22.40
C SER A 22 28.27 16.14 21.11
N GLU A 23 28.07 15.41 20.01
CA GLU A 23 28.65 15.71 18.70
C GLU A 23 27.82 16.74 17.92
N GLY A 24 26.63 17.09 18.41
CA GLY A 24 25.75 18.08 17.77
C GLY A 24 25.21 17.61 16.42
N PHE A 25 25.08 16.29 16.22
CA PHE A 25 24.59 15.73 14.96
C PHE A 25 23.16 16.20 14.69
N VAL A 26 22.95 16.80 13.51
CA VAL A 26 21.64 17.30 13.07
C VAL A 26 21.14 16.40 11.95
N HIS A 27 20.07 15.65 12.22
CA HIS A 27 19.36 14.90 11.19
C HIS A 27 18.83 15.85 10.10
N PRO A 28 18.75 15.39 8.84
CA PRO A 28 18.04 16.13 7.81
C PRO A 28 16.63 16.54 8.29
N PRO A 29 16.21 17.80 8.06
CA PRO A 29 14.88 18.25 8.40
C PRO A 29 13.81 17.31 7.84
N LEU A 30 12.84 16.96 8.68
CA LEU A 30 11.72 16.08 8.33
C LEU A 30 10.96 16.60 7.09
N ASP A 31 11.00 17.91 6.85
CA ASP A 31 10.38 18.57 5.71
C ASP A 31 10.99 18.10 4.38
N TYR A 32 12.31 17.84 4.32
CA TYR A 32 12.95 17.35 3.09
C TYR A 32 12.55 15.92 2.76
N GLU A 33 12.42 15.05 3.77
CA GLU A 33 11.88 13.71 3.58
C GLU A 33 10.44 13.78 3.08
N HIS A 34 9.59 14.58 3.74
CA HIS A 34 8.20 14.77 3.29
C HIS A 34 8.12 15.28 1.86
N GLU A 35 8.96 16.24 1.49
CA GLU A 35 9.01 16.77 0.14
C GLU A 35 9.41 15.71 -0.89
N LEU A 36 10.44 14.91 -0.60
CA LEU A 36 10.85 13.81 -1.46
C LEU A 36 9.73 12.79 -1.65
N LEU A 37 9.11 12.35 -0.54
CA LEU A 37 8.03 11.36 -0.59
C LEU A 37 6.79 11.88 -1.31
N GLU A 38 6.46 13.16 -1.12
CA GLU A 38 5.33 13.79 -1.80
C GLU A 38 5.61 13.98 -3.29
N ALA A 39 6.83 14.35 -3.67
CA ALA A 39 7.25 14.43 -5.07
C ALA A 39 7.17 13.05 -5.75
N ILE A 40 7.66 11.98 -5.11
CA ILE A 40 7.52 10.60 -5.59
C ILE A 40 6.05 10.21 -5.74
N ARG A 41 5.21 10.47 -4.73
CA ARG A 41 3.77 10.18 -4.76
C ARG A 41 3.06 10.90 -5.91
N LEU A 42 3.48 12.12 -6.21
CA LEU A 42 2.94 12.92 -7.31
C LEU A 42 3.57 12.58 -8.68
N GLY A 43 4.66 11.81 -8.72
CA GLY A 43 5.42 11.53 -9.92
C GLY A 43 6.18 12.76 -10.45
N ASP A 44 6.53 13.69 -9.57
CA ASP A 44 7.31 14.89 -9.88
C ASP A 44 8.81 14.59 -9.74
N GLU A 45 9.46 14.41 -10.87
CA GLU A 45 10.86 13.97 -10.93
C GLU A 45 11.84 15.07 -10.53
N ASN A 46 11.65 16.28 -11.04
CA ASN A 46 12.53 17.40 -10.74
C ASN A 46 12.54 17.69 -9.24
N ARG A 47 11.35 17.79 -8.64
CA ARG A 47 11.25 18.05 -7.19
C ARG A 47 11.83 16.91 -6.36
N ALA A 48 11.64 15.66 -6.77
CA ALA A 48 12.20 14.51 -6.05
C ALA A 48 13.73 14.51 -6.10
N LEU A 49 14.33 14.75 -7.27
CA LEU A 49 15.78 14.78 -7.41
C LEU A 49 16.41 15.96 -6.66
N GLU A 50 15.77 17.13 -6.66
CA GLU A 50 16.21 18.29 -5.87
C GLU A 50 16.17 18.00 -4.36
N ALA A 51 15.07 17.40 -3.88
CA ALA A 51 14.93 17.03 -2.47
C ALA A 51 15.97 15.98 -2.06
N LEU A 52 16.18 14.95 -2.90
CA LEU A 52 17.21 13.93 -2.66
C LEU A 52 18.62 14.54 -2.63
N HIS A 53 18.92 15.46 -3.55
CA HIS A 53 20.21 16.14 -3.59
C HIS A 53 20.44 16.96 -2.31
N ARG A 54 19.43 17.68 -1.82
CA ARG A 54 19.52 18.41 -0.54
C ARG A 54 19.77 17.46 0.64
N ILE A 55 19.07 16.32 0.70
CA ILE A 55 19.27 15.30 1.75
C ILE A 55 20.70 14.77 1.72
N ASN A 56 21.20 14.43 0.53
CA ASN A 56 22.55 13.88 0.35
C ASN A 56 23.68 14.90 0.54
N ALA A 57 23.38 16.21 0.51
CA ALA A 57 24.33 17.26 0.84
C ALA A 57 24.51 17.47 2.35
N MET A 58 23.65 16.88 3.17
CA MET A 58 23.75 16.93 4.63
C MET A 58 24.61 15.80 5.18
N GLU A 59 25.11 15.95 6.41
CA GLU A 59 25.85 14.89 7.08
C GLU A 59 24.93 13.68 7.34
N ALA A 60 25.34 12.52 6.84
CA ALA A 60 24.55 11.30 6.94
C ALA A 60 24.70 10.66 8.33
N ALA A 61 23.60 10.13 8.87
CA ALA A 61 23.64 9.38 10.12
C ALA A 61 24.51 8.11 9.98
N THR A 62 25.28 7.79 11.02
CA THR A 62 26.08 6.56 11.07
C THR A 62 25.24 5.42 11.64
N LEU A 63 24.59 4.66 10.75
CA LEU A 63 23.68 3.56 11.08
C LEU A 63 24.37 2.21 11.31
N ALA A 64 25.68 2.12 11.04
CA ALA A 64 26.48 0.92 11.23
C ALA A 64 27.97 1.25 11.34
N ARG A 65 28.75 0.29 11.84
CA ARG A 65 30.23 0.41 12.00
C ARG A 65 30.98 0.75 10.71
N TYR A 66 30.46 0.35 9.55
CA TYR A 66 31.11 0.53 8.26
C TYR A 66 30.25 1.39 7.32
N PRO A 67 30.82 2.38 6.60
CA PRO A 67 30.06 3.29 5.74
C PRO A 67 29.15 2.60 4.72
N LEU A 68 29.65 1.54 4.07
CA LEU A 68 28.87 0.73 3.13
C LEU A 68 27.62 0.15 3.80
N ARG A 69 27.76 -0.42 4.99
CA ARG A 69 26.61 -1.01 5.71
C ARG A 69 25.65 0.07 6.19
N SER A 70 26.17 1.22 6.62
CA SER A 70 25.34 2.37 7.00
C SER A 70 24.46 2.82 5.82
N LYS A 71 25.07 3.00 4.64
CA LYS A 71 24.34 3.39 3.42
C LYS A 71 23.31 2.34 2.98
N LYS A 72 23.63 1.04 3.07
CA LYS A 72 22.65 -0.03 2.80
C LYS A 72 21.42 0.06 3.71
N ASN A 73 21.64 0.24 5.01
CA ASN A 73 20.55 0.37 5.97
C ASN A 73 19.65 1.58 5.64
N ALA A 74 20.27 2.73 5.31
CA ALA A 74 19.54 3.92 4.91
C ALA A 74 18.71 3.68 3.63
N MET A 75 19.30 3.06 2.60
CA MET A 75 18.61 2.79 1.34
C MET A 75 17.44 1.82 1.50
N ILE A 76 17.55 0.80 2.35
CA ILE A 76 16.43 -0.13 2.64
C ILE A 76 15.28 0.62 3.33
N ALA A 77 15.60 1.53 4.26
CA ALA A 77 14.59 2.39 4.88
C ALA A 77 13.92 3.31 3.84
N SER A 78 14.70 3.99 2.99
CA SER A 78 14.18 4.82 1.89
C SER A 78 13.29 4.02 0.94
N CYS A 79 13.71 2.82 0.53
CA CYS A 79 12.93 1.93 -0.33
C CYS A 79 11.57 1.58 0.30
N THR A 80 11.54 1.35 1.61
CA THR A 80 10.29 1.13 2.35
C THR A 80 9.39 2.37 2.29
N LEU A 81 9.93 3.56 2.50
CA LEU A 81 9.17 4.82 2.45
C LEU A 81 8.65 5.12 1.04
N PHE A 82 9.47 4.94 0.01
CA PHE A 82 9.08 5.15 -1.39
C PHE A 82 7.96 4.22 -1.81
N THR A 83 8.02 2.96 -1.37
CA THR A 83 6.95 1.97 -1.55
C THR A 83 5.62 2.46 -0.98
N ARG A 84 5.64 3.01 0.25
CA ARG A 84 4.43 3.60 0.85
C ARG A 84 3.96 4.84 0.12
N ALA A 85 4.88 5.67 -0.37
CA ALA A 85 4.54 6.86 -1.14
C ALA A 85 3.81 6.49 -2.45
N ILE A 86 4.32 5.55 -3.24
CA ILE A 86 3.68 5.17 -4.51
C ILE A 86 2.35 4.43 -4.32
N ILE A 87 2.21 3.60 -3.26
CA ILE A 87 0.92 2.98 -2.90
C ILE A 87 -0.11 4.07 -2.55
N ARG A 88 0.30 5.05 -1.74
CA ARG A 88 -0.51 6.26 -1.46
C ARG A 88 -0.70 7.16 -2.68
N GLY A 89 0.03 6.94 -3.76
CA GLY A 89 -0.18 7.59 -5.06
C GLY A 89 -1.17 6.82 -5.94
N GLY A 90 -1.48 5.57 -5.59
CA GLY A 90 -2.44 4.71 -6.29
C GLY A 90 -1.82 3.57 -7.07
N VAL A 91 -0.52 3.31 -6.91
CA VAL A 91 0.14 2.10 -7.43
C VAL A 91 -0.40 0.87 -6.69
N ASP A 92 -0.71 -0.17 -7.45
CA ASP A 92 -1.09 -1.46 -6.88
C ASP A 92 0.05 -1.97 -5.97
N PRO A 93 -0.24 -2.39 -4.73
CA PRO A 93 0.80 -2.77 -3.79
C PRO A 93 1.61 -3.99 -4.21
N GLU A 94 1.05 -4.95 -4.96
CA GLU A 94 1.84 -6.08 -5.46
C GLU A 94 2.96 -5.55 -6.38
N THR A 95 2.63 -4.64 -7.30
CA THR A 95 3.62 -3.96 -8.14
C THR A 95 4.64 -3.16 -7.31
N ALA A 96 4.17 -2.41 -6.31
CA ALA A 96 5.05 -1.61 -5.46
C ALA A 96 6.00 -2.47 -4.61
N PHE A 97 5.51 -3.58 -4.06
CA PHE A 97 6.31 -4.52 -3.26
C PHE A 97 7.32 -5.28 -4.12
N GLN A 98 6.95 -5.74 -5.33
CA GLN A 98 7.88 -6.37 -6.26
C GLN A 98 9.03 -5.43 -6.66
N LEU A 99 8.73 -4.13 -6.86
CA LEU A 99 9.75 -3.12 -7.11
C LEU A 99 10.68 -2.96 -5.89
N SER A 100 10.10 -2.88 -4.69
CA SER A 100 10.86 -2.79 -3.45
C SER A 100 11.80 -3.99 -3.25
N ASP A 101 11.31 -5.20 -3.47
CA ASP A 101 12.10 -6.43 -3.32
C ASP A 101 13.29 -6.45 -4.27
N THR A 102 13.08 -6.02 -5.50
CA THR A 102 14.15 -5.90 -6.52
C THR A 102 15.25 -4.96 -6.04
N PHE A 103 14.89 -3.77 -5.55
CA PHE A 103 15.86 -2.79 -5.06
C PHE A 103 16.54 -3.23 -3.77
N ILE A 104 15.82 -3.80 -2.81
CA ILE A 104 16.42 -4.28 -1.55
C ILE A 104 17.46 -5.36 -1.84
N ARG A 105 17.18 -6.30 -2.75
CA ARG A 105 18.15 -7.33 -3.16
C ARG A 105 19.37 -6.73 -3.85
N ALA A 106 19.18 -5.74 -4.74
CA ALA A 106 20.29 -5.06 -5.41
C ALA A 106 21.18 -4.28 -4.41
N VAL A 107 20.57 -3.57 -3.46
CA VAL A 107 21.27 -2.86 -2.38
C VAL A 107 22.08 -3.84 -1.52
N GLU A 108 21.49 -4.97 -1.13
CA GLU A 108 22.20 -5.99 -0.34
C GLU A 108 23.35 -6.63 -1.13
N ALA A 109 23.19 -6.87 -2.43
CA ALA A 109 24.23 -7.47 -3.28
C ALA A 109 25.41 -6.52 -3.57
N THR A 110 25.19 -5.20 -3.54
CA THR A 110 26.23 -4.21 -3.87
C THR A 110 27.35 -4.19 -2.84
N THR A 111 28.62 -4.22 -3.28
CA THR A 111 29.80 -4.21 -2.40
C THR A 111 30.58 -2.90 -2.43
N GLU A 112 30.18 -1.95 -3.27
CA GLU A 112 30.85 -0.67 -3.46
C GLU A 112 29.98 0.50 -3.02
N LEU A 113 30.54 1.41 -2.22
CA LEU A 113 29.80 2.56 -1.69
C LEU A 113 29.38 3.52 -2.79
N GLU A 114 30.27 3.81 -3.75
CA GLU A 114 30.00 4.70 -4.87
C GLU A 114 28.87 4.18 -5.78
N ALA A 115 28.80 2.85 -5.94
CA ALA A 115 27.70 2.22 -6.67
C ALA A 115 26.35 2.42 -5.95
N LEU A 116 26.31 2.33 -4.61
CA LEU A 116 25.09 2.60 -3.84
C LEU A 116 24.62 4.05 -3.98
N HIS A 117 25.54 5.03 -4.04
CA HIS A 117 25.17 6.43 -4.28
C HIS A 117 24.47 6.61 -5.62
N ARG A 118 24.98 5.98 -6.70
CA ARG A 118 24.30 6.02 -8.01
C ARG A 118 22.95 5.30 -7.97
N TYR A 119 22.89 4.13 -7.32
CA TYR A 119 21.66 3.35 -7.22
C TYR A 119 20.53 4.09 -6.48
N GLU A 120 20.84 5.00 -5.57
CA GLU A 120 19.82 5.77 -4.86
C GLU A 120 19.03 6.70 -5.80
N TYR A 121 19.71 7.37 -6.74
CA TYR A 121 19.05 8.19 -7.75
C TYR A 121 18.24 7.34 -8.73
N GLU A 122 18.80 6.22 -9.17
CA GLU A 122 18.09 5.25 -10.03
C GLU A 122 16.82 4.73 -9.35
N MET A 123 16.90 4.40 -8.06
CA MET A 123 15.76 3.96 -7.27
C MET A 123 14.65 5.00 -7.28
N VAL A 124 14.94 6.27 -6.95
CA VAL A 124 13.93 7.34 -7.00
C VAL A 124 13.27 7.45 -8.37
N LEU A 125 14.07 7.43 -9.45
CA LEU A 125 13.56 7.51 -10.82
C LEU A 125 12.64 6.34 -11.20
N GLN A 126 12.98 5.11 -10.78
CA GLN A 126 12.15 3.94 -11.08
C GLN A 126 10.83 3.97 -10.30
N PHE A 127 10.84 4.36 -9.02
CA PHE A 127 9.61 4.55 -8.25
C PHE A 127 8.69 5.61 -8.89
N ILE A 128 9.25 6.71 -9.39
CA ILE A 128 8.49 7.74 -10.13
C ILE A 128 7.96 7.21 -11.45
N THR A 129 8.76 6.43 -12.18
CA THR A 129 8.36 5.85 -13.47
C THR A 129 7.14 4.94 -13.28
N VAL A 130 7.18 4.04 -12.29
CA VAL A 130 6.04 3.17 -11.96
C VAL A 130 4.83 4.00 -11.52
N MET A 131 5.03 5.06 -10.73
CA MET A 131 3.95 5.97 -10.33
C MET A 131 3.29 6.66 -11.54
N ARG A 132 4.08 7.13 -12.51
CA ARG A 132 3.59 7.77 -13.74
C ARG A 132 2.85 6.79 -14.65
N GLN A 133 3.43 5.62 -14.90
CA GLN A 133 2.80 4.56 -15.69
C GLN A 133 1.47 4.13 -15.08
N GLN A 134 1.42 4.01 -13.75
CA GLN A 134 0.16 3.72 -13.09
C GLN A 134 -0.86 4.83 -13.35
N LYS A 135 -0.50 6.12 -13.16
CA LYS A 135 -1.38 7.27 -13.42
C LYS A 135 -1.95 7.28 -14.83
N GLU A 136 -1.15 6.94 -15.83
CA GLU A 136 -1.58 6.84 -17.24
C GLU A 136 -2.57 5.70 -17.46
N ASN A 137 -2.44 4.61 -16.69
CA ASN A 137 -3.35 3.47 -16.72
C ASN A 137 -4.54 3.59 -15.75
N LEU A 138 -4.61 4.64 -14.93
CA LEU A 138 -5.71 4.82 -13.99
C LEU A 138 -6.99 5.21 -14.74
N HIS A 139 -7.92 4.27 -14.85
CA HIS A 139 -9.28 4.53 -15.37
C HIS A 139 -10.09 5.49 -14.49
N TYR A 140 -9.74 5.61 -13.21
CA TYR A 140 -10.43 6.45 -12.23
C TYR A 140 -9.49 7.43 -11.53
N SER A 141 -10.04 8.39 -10.80
CA SER A 141 -9.28 9.23 -9.89
C SER A 141 -8.61 8.43 -8.78
N HIS A 142 -7.57 9.01 -8.21
CA HIS A 142 -6.81 8.41 -7.11
C HIS A 142 -7.70 7.91 -5.95
N ILE A 143 -8.68 8.72 -5.52
CA ILE A 143 -9.61 8.37 -4.43
C ILE A 143 -10.44 7.14 -4.78
N VAL A 144 -10.91 7.05 -6.02
CA VAL A 144 -11.72 5.92 -6.48
C VAL A 144 -10.85 4.67 -6.61
N ASN A 145 -9.62 4.77 -7.11
CA ASN A 145 -8.72 3.62 -7.18
C ASN A 145 -8.33 3.09 -5.80
N LEU A 146 -8.01 3.97 -4.84
CA LEU A 146 -7.77 3.54 -3.45
C LEU A 146 -9.01 2.85 -2.87
N SER A 147 -10.21 3.34 -3.19
CA SER A 147 -11.46 2.71 -2.76
C SER A 147 -11.62 1.31 -3.37
N VAL A 148 -11.38 1.16 -4.68
CA VAL A 148 -11.43 -0.13 -5.38
C VAL A 148 -10.41 -1.11 -4.80
N TYR A 149 -9.18 -0.65 -4.56
CA TYR A 149 -8.13 -1.46 -3.92
C TYR A 149 -8.55 -1.91 -2.52
N PHE A 150 -8.99 -0.98 -1.67
CA PHE A 150 -9.43 -1.30 -0.31
C PHE A 150 -10.58 -2.33 -0.30
N ILE A 151 -11.54 -2.19 -1.22
CA ILE A 151 -12.64 -3.15 -1.39
C ILE A 151 -12.09 -4.54 -1.70
N ARG A 152 -11.15 -4.66 -2.65
CA ARG A 152 -10.53 -5.95 -3.05
C ARG A 152 -9.93 -6.69 -1.86
N GLU A 153 -9.13 -5.99 -1.06
CA GLU A 153 -8.42 -6.60 0.08
C GLU A 153 -9.36 -6.99 1.24
N HIS A 154 -10.55 -6.39 1.31
CA HIS A 154 -11.47 -6.51 2.45
C HIS A 154 -12.84 -7.11 2.07
N LEU A 155 -12.95 -7.82 0.94
CA LEU A 155 -14.22 -8.36 0.44
C LEU A 155 -14.97 -9.25 1.44
N PHE A 156 -14.23 -9.97 2.29
CA PHE A 156 -14.74 -10.88 3.33
C PHE A 156 -15.10 -10.17 4.65
N GLN A 157 -14.99 -8.84 4.70
CA GLN A 157 -15.28 -8.02 5.88
C GLN A 157 -16.54 -7.18 5.67
N ASP A 158 -17.06 -6.61 6.76
CA ASP A 158 -18.25 -5.77 6.77
C ASP A 158 -17.95 -4.37 6.21
N LEU A 159 -17.83 -4.29 4.89
CA LEU A 159 -17.58 -3.06 4.14
C LEU A 159 -18.80 -2.13 4.11
N ASN A 160 -18.57 -0.86 4.37
CA ASN A 160 -19.56 0.20 4.21
C ASN A 160 -18.89 1.52 3.77
N LEU A 161 -19.69 2.46 3.27
CA LEU A 161 -19.21 3.76 2.78
C LEU A 161 -18.38 4.52 3.81
N SER A 162 -18.80 4.50 5.09
CA SER A 162 -18.10 5.21 6.17
C SER A 162 -16.68 4.66 6.38
N LEU A 163 -16.54 3.33 6.43
CA LEU A 163 -15.24 2.67 6.57
C LEU A 163 -14.29 3.03 5.41
N ILE A 164 -14.78 2.92 4.17
CA ILE A 164 -13.98 3.19 2.98
C ILE A 164 -13.60 4.68 2.92
N SER A 165 -14.55 5.58 3.18
CA SER A 165 -14.31 7.03 3.18
C SER A 165 -13.24 7.45 4.20
N ARG A 166 -13.24 6.83 5.39
CA ARG A 166 -12.21 7.04 6.40
C ARG A 166 -10.85 6.56 5.93
N HIS A 167 -10.79 5.38 5.29
CA HIS A 167 -9.55 4.84 4.76
C HIS A 167 -8.92 5.74 3.70
N VAL A 168 -9.74 6.29 2.79
CA VAL A 168 -9.26 7.16 1.71
C VAL A 168 -9.18 8.65 2.10
N GLY A 169 -9.50 9.00 3.34
CA GLY A 169 -9.34 10.35 3.89
C GLY A 169 -10.31 11.40 3.35
N VAL A 170 -11.55 11.02 2.98
CA VAL A 170 -12.56 11.98 2.46
C VAL A 170 -13.92 11.81 3.12
N HIS A 171 -14.80 12.81 2.97
CA HIS A 171 -16.16 12.72 3.47
C HIS A 171 -17.01 11.67 2.71
N PRO A 172 -17.88 10.89 3.38
CA PRO A 172 -18.73 9.85 2.76
C PRO A 172 -19.51 10.31 1.53
N SER A 173 -20.16 11.48 1.59
CA SER A 173 -20.96 12.01 0.47
C SER A 173 -20.10 12.25 -0.77
N TYR A 174 -18.94 12.88 -0.58
CA TYR A 174 -18.00 13.15 -1.65
C TYR A 174 -17.49 11.84 -2.29
N LEU A 175 -17.15 10.83 -1.49
CA LEU A 175 -16.76 9.53 -2.03
C LEU A 175 -17.90 8.89 -2.82
N SER A 176 -19.12 8.88 -2.30
CA SER A 176 -20.28 8.29 -2.98
C SER A 176 -20.52 8.91 -4.35
N ASP A 177 -20.54 10.25 -4.42
CA ASP A 177 -20.79 10.99 -5.65
C ASP A 177 -19.67 10.80 -6.67
N ARG A 178 -18.42 10.89 -6.21
CA ARG A 178 -17.23 10.72 -7.04
C ARG A 178 -17.15 9.30 -7.59
N PHE A 179 -17.35 8.29 -6.75
CA PHE A 179 -17.26 6.88 -7.12
C PHE A 179 -18.32 6.53 -8.15
N LYS A 180 -19.58 6.95 -7.95
CA LYS A 180 -20.65 6.70 -8.92
C LYS A 180 -20.40 7.39 -10.26
N ARG A 181 -19.88 8.63 -10.24
CA ARG A 181 -19.56 9.38 -11.45
C ARG A 181 -18.48 8.70 -12.28
N GLU A 182 -17.45 8.19 -11.63
CA GLU A 182 -16.28 7.63 -12.32
C GLU A 182 -16.48 6.15 -12.70
N THR A 183 -17.08 5.35 -11.82
CA THR A 183 -17.31 3.91 -12.08
C THR A 183 -18.64 3.61 -12.80
N GLY A 184 -19.51 4.61 -12.91
CA GLY A 184 -20.88 4.46 -13.45
C GLY A 184 -21.86 3.78 -12.50
N MET A 185 -21.44 3.32 -11.31
CA MET A 185 -22.31 2.60 -10.37
C MET A 185 -22.11 3.01 -8.90
N PRO A 186 -23.15 2.90 -8.05
CA PRO A 186 -23.00 3.14 -6.63
C PRO A 186 -21.97 2.22 -5.96
N LEU A 187 -21.25 2.73 -4.96
CA LEU A 187 -20.24 1.97 -4.21
C LEU A 187 -20.74 0.62 -3.68
N THR A 188 -21.95 0.59 -3.11
CA THR A 188 -22.56 -0.64 -2.59
C THR A 188 -22.85 -1.66 -3.68
N GLU A 189 -23.25 -1.19 -4.87
CA GLU A 189 -23.46 -2.06 -6.04
C GLU A 189 -22.14 -2.65 -6.52
N PHE A 190 -21.08 -1.83 -6.56
CA PHE A 190 -19.73 -2.27 -6.89
C PHE A 190 -19.22 -3.36 -5.92
N ILE A 191 -19.33 -3.15 -4.61
CA ILE A 191 -18.93 -4.15 -3.59
C ILE A 191 -19.68 -5.46 -3.80
N ASN A 192 -21.00 -5.40 -3.96
CA ASN A 192 -21.82 -6.59 -4.17
C ASN A 192 -21.44 -7.31 -5.47
N ARG A 193 -21.18 -6.58 -6.55
CA ARG A 193 -20.73 -7.17 -7.81
C ARG A 193 -19.40 -7.91 -7.65
N ARG A 194 -18.40 -7.29 -7.01
CA ARG A 194 -17.10 -7.94 -6.75
C ARG A 194 -17.24 -9.19 -5.88
N ARG A 195 -18.09 -9.15 -4.84
CA ARG A 195 -18.40 -10.32 -4.01
C ARG A 195 -19.02 -11.45 -4.83
N ILE A 196 -19.95 -11.14 -5.74
CA ILE A 196 -20.53 -12.14 -6.65
C ILE A 196 -19.45 -12.72 -7.58
N GLU A 197 -18.62 -11.87 -8.20
CA GLU A 197 -17.52 -12.31 -9.07
C GLU A 197 -16.57 -13.28 -8.34
N GLU A 198 -16.09 -12.94 -7.16
CA GLU A 198 -15.19 -13.82 -6.38
C GLU A 198 -15.88 -15.10 -5.89
N SER A 199 -17.18 -15.03 -5.55
CA SER A 199 -17.93 -16.20 -5.10
C SER A 199 -18.10 -17.29 -6.16
N GLN A 200 -17.96 -16.94 -7.45
CA GLN A 200 -18.04 -17.91 -8.56
C GLN A 200 -16.98 -19.00 -8.44
N SER A 201 -15.74 -18.62 -8.08
CA SER A 201 -14.63 -19.56 -7.90
C SER A 201 -14.92 -20.57 -6.78
N ILE A 202 -15.45 -20.09 -5.65
CA ILE A 202 -15.83 -20.97 -4.52
C ILE A 202 -16.97 -21.91 -4.91
N LEU A 203 -17.94 -21.44 -5.72
CA LEU A 203 -19.06 -22.27 -6.17
C LEU A 203 -18.62 -23.46 -7.03
N ILE A 204 -17.59 -23.27 -7.88
CA ILE A 204 -17.13 -24.30 -8.83
C ILE A 204 -16.06 -25.22 -8.25
N HIS A 205 -15.26 -24.75 -7.29
CA HIS A 205 -14.13 -25.50 -6.74
C HIS A 205 -14.41 -26.15 -5.37
N THR A 206 -15.56 -25.88 -4.75
CA THR A 206 -15.89 -26.40 -3.42
C THR A 206 -17.32 -26.94 -3.33
N ASN A 207 -17.56 -27.79 -2.34
CA ASN A 207 -18.88 -28.33 -2.00
C ASN A 207 -19.61 -27.51 -0.91
N GLN A 208 -19.13 -26.32 -0.56
CA GLN A 208 -19.76 -25.48 0.46
C GLN A 208 -21.21 -25.17 0.09
N SER A 209 -22.10 -25.07 1.09
CA SER A 209 -23.50 -24.72 0.87
C SER A 209 -23.62 -23.27 0.37
N ILE A 210 -24.69 -22.98 -0.37
CA ILE A 210 -24.96 -21.61 -0.87
C ILE A 210 -25.13 -20.63 0.30
N SER A 211 -25.67 -21.07 1.43
CA SER A 211 -25.77 -20.32 2.68
C SER A 211 -24.40 -19.96 3.27
N GLU A 212 -23.46 -20.91 3.32
CA GLU A 212 -22.11 -20.67 3.84
C GLU A 212 -21.35 -19.68 2.96
N ILE A 213 -21.47 -19.82 1.63
CA ILE A 213 -20.84 -18.88 0.68
C ILE A 213 -21.44 -17.49 0.84
N ALA A 214 -22.77 -17.37 0.96
CA ALA A 214 -23.42 -16.08 1.19
C ALA A 214 -22.92 -15.41 2.48
N LEU A 215 -22.77 -16.18 3.57
CA LEU A 215 -22.26 -15.68 4.85
C LEU A 215 -20.78 -15.28 4.76
N MET A 216 -19.95 -16.08 4.08
CA MET A 216 -18.52 -15.81 3.86
C MET A 216 -18.31 -14.46 3.15
N PHE A 217 -19.12 -14.16 2.14
CA PHE A 217 -19.11 -12.89 1.42
C PHE A 217 -19.99 -11.80 2.06
N LYS A 218 -20.38 -11.97 3.33
CA LYS A 218 -21.09 -10.95 4.12
C LYS A 218 -22.40 -10.47 3.50
N PHE A 219 -23.15 -11.36 2.84
CA PHE A 219 -24.52 -11.09 2.47
C PHE A 219 -25.46 -11.35 3.66
N CYS A 220 -26.49 -10.51 3.82
CA CYS A 220 -27.43 -10.61 4.93
C CYS A 220 -28.31 -11.87 4.89
N SER A 221 -28.45 -12.50 3.72
CA SER A 221 -29.18 -13.77 3.56
C SER A 221 -28.77 -14.49 2.28
N GLN A 222 -28.98 -15.81 2.26
CA GLN A 222 -28.82 -16.64 1.06
C GLN A 222 -29.75 -16.17 -0.07
N SER A 223 -30.97 -15.74 0.24
CA SER A 223 -31.95 -15.27 -0.73
C SER A 223 -31.48 -14.01 -1.45
N TYR A 224 -30.94 -13.04 -0.70
CA TYR A 224 -30.38 -11.81 -1.26
C TYR A 224 -29.16 -12.11 -2.14
N TYR A 225 -28.25 -12.95 -1.67
CA TYR A 225 -27.12 -13.44 -2.47
C TYR A 225 -27.58 -14.08 -3.78
N THR A 226 -28.56 -14.99 -3.72
CA THR A 226 -29.09 -15.70 -4.90
C THR A 226 -29.71 -14.73 -5.91
N GLN A 227 -30.44 -13.73 -5.44
CA GLN A 227 -31.03 -12.69 -6.29
C GLN A 227 -29.96 -11.86 -7.01
N LEU A 228 -28.94 -11.40 -6.28
CA LEU A 228 -27.84 -10.63 -6.86
C LEU A 228 -26.97 -11.46 -7.79
N PHE A 229 -26.69 -12.71 -7.42
CA PHE A 229 -25.94 -13.63 -8.27
C PHE A 229 -26.65 -13.80 -9.61
N LYS A 230 -27.97 -14.06 -9.60
CA LYS A 230 -28.76 -14.13 -10.83
C LYS A 230 -28.83 -12.82 -11.60
N LYS A 231 -28.91 -11.68 -10.90
CA LYS A 231 -28.87 -10.35 -11.53
C LYS A 231 -27.59 -10.14 -12.34
N TYR A 232 -26.43 -10.52 -11.79
CA TYR A 232 -25.14 -10.23 -12.41
C TYR A 232 -24.62 -11.32 -13.35
N THR A 233 -25.03 -12.58 -13.16
CA THR A 233 -24.54 -13.71 -13.95
C THR A 233 -25.60 -14.32 -14.88
N GLY A 234 -26.87 -13.94 -14.73
CA GLY A 234 -28.00 -14.55 -15.44
C GLY A 234 -28.48 -15.90 -14.86
N LEU A 235 -27.67 -16.55 -14.02
CA LEU A 235 -27.94 -17.89 -13.47
C LEU A 235 -28.11 -17.85 -11.95
N THR A 236 -28.83 -18.81 -11.37
CA THR A 236 -28.79 -18.99 -9.91
C THR A 236 -27.46 -19.65 -9.49
N PRO A 237 -26.98 -19.46 -8.24
CA PRO A 237 -25.75 -20.12 -7.77
C PRO A 237 -25.76 -21.64 -7.95
N LYS A 238 -26.93 -22.27 -7.76
CA LYS A 238 -27.10 -23.73 -7.93
C LYS A 238 -26.98 -24.15 -9.40
N GLN A 239 -27.54 -23.36 -10.33
CA GLN A 239 -27.37 -23.60 -11.76
C GLN A 239 -25.91 -23.40 -12.18
N PHE A 240 -25.29 -22.31 -11.74
CA PHE A 240 -23.89 -21.99 -12.04
C PHE A 240 -22.93 -23.11 -11.59
N ARG A 241 -23.12 -23.64 -10.38
CA ARG A 241 -22.35 -24.79 -9.86
C ARG A 241 -22.54 -26.04 -10.71
N ARG A 242 -23.78 -26.38 -11.07
CA ARG A 242 -24.08 -27.58 -11.85
C ARG A 242 -23.44 -27.53 -13.23
N ASP A 243 -23.41 -26.35 -13.84
CA ASP A 243 -22.92 -26.15 -15.21
C ASP A 243 -21.40 -25.91 -15.26
N GLY A 244 -20.69 -25.98 -14.13
CA GLY A 244 -19.23 -25.85 -14.05
C GLY A 244 -18.66 -24.51 -14.53
N GLY A 245 -19.49 -23.45 -14.58
CA GLY A 245 -19.11 -22.14 -15.12
C GLY A 245 -19.12 -22.03 -16.65
N ALA A 246 -19.60 -23.04 -17.39
CA ALA A 246 -19.48 -23.11 -18.85
C ALA A 246 -20.50 -22.24 -19.64
N ASN A 247 -21.36 -21.46 -18.99
CA ASN A 247 -22.52 -20.80 -19.61
C ASN A 247 -22.62 -19.28 -19.37
N THR A 248 -21.49 -18.61 -19.13
CA THR A 248 -21.45 -17.15 -19.00
C THR A 248 -21.38 -16.52 -20.40
N LYS A 249 -22.50 -15.97 -20.87
CA LYS A 249 -22.56 -15.09 -22.06
C LYS A 249 -22.28 -13.64 -21.67
#